data_AF-A0A4Q4RKH1-F1
#
_entry.id   AF-A0A4Q4RKH1-F1
#
_cell.length_a   1.000
_cell.length_b   1.000
_cell.length_c   1.000
_cell.angle_alpha   90.00
_cell.angle_beta   90.00
_cell.angle_gamma   90.00
#
_symmetry.space_group_name_H-M   'P 1'
#
loop_
_entity.id
_entity.type
_entity.pdbx_description
1 polymer ?
#
loop_
_entity_poly.entity_id
_entity_poly.type
_entity_poly.pdbx_seq_one_letter_code
_entity_poly.pdbx_strand_id
1 'polypeptide(L)'
;MSDLGFTPSEMRFATATLAAIAALAPIAYYLYPSQSQDSTKHLQTFNHFINSYSTLRPQALTTNATRDFTHTSLPAELNLPTRSIQPFREHAQVIFDIFKDFQVVPQDDGHGGKAVHFSRDTNTVVAHCKMGGKVDKDHELGAQLAESHITEWWTEGVLFVKLSKDGQRVESVREFMHSKKAEELHIRLHGAVEF
;
A
#
# COMPACT_ATOMS: atom_id res chain seq x y z
N MET A 1 31.74 -3.37 54.87
CA MET A 1 31.86 -3.80 53.46
C MET A 1 31.64 -5.30 53.48
N SER A 2 30.53 -5.78 52.92
CA SER A 2 30.21 -7.21 52.93
C SER A 2 30.94 -7.88 51.77
N ASP A 3 31.85 -8.80 52.07
CA ASP A 3 32.54 -9.61 51.07
C ASP A 3 31.54 -10.53 50.36
N LEU A 4 31.28 -10.25 49.09
CA LEU A 4 30.56 -11.16 48.19
C LEU A 4 31.52 -12.26 47.74
N GLY A 5 31.75 -13.24 48.61
CA GLY A 5 32.53 -14.44 48.28
C GLY A 5 31.65 -15.47 47.58
N PHE A 6 31.77 -15.59 46.25
CA PHE A 6 31.10 -16.66 45.52
C PHE A 6 31.86 -17.97 45.67
N THR A 7 31.12 -19.04 45.94
CA THR A 7 31.67 -20.40 45.98
C THR A 7 32.04 -20.88 44.56
N PRO A 8 33.01 -21.80 44.42
CA PRO A 8 33.38 -22.37 43.12
C PRO A 8 32.21 -23.03 42.37
N SER A 9 31.25 -23.58 43.11
CA SER A 9 30.00 -24.14 42.58
C SER A 9 29.11 -23.07 41.96
N GLU A 10 28.95 -21.92 42.62
CA GLU A 10 28.16 -20.79 42.11
C GLU A 10 28.82 -20.21 40.86
N MET A 11 30.15 -20.09 40.82
CA MET A 11 30.87 -19.64 39.63
C MET A 11 30.72 -20.61 38.45
N ARG A 12 30.80 -21.92 38.69
CA ARG A 12 30.57 -22.94 37.65
C ARG A 12 29.14 -22.91 37.14
N PHE A 13 28.15 -22.76 38.02
CA PHE A 13 26.75 -22.65 37.65
C PHE A 13 26.47 -21.38 36.83
N ALA A 14 27.01 -20.24 37.26
CA ALA A 14 26.88 -18.98 36.53
C ALA A 14 27.54 -19.06 35.14
N THR A 15 28.72 -19.68 35.05
CA THR A 15 29.45 -19.85 33.79
C THR A 15 28.70 -20.79 32.84
N ALA A 16 28.18 -21.91 33.35
CA ALA A 16 27.37 -22.83 32.56
C ALA A 16 26.07 -22.18 32.07
N THR A 17 25.42 -21.37 32.92
CA THR A 17 24.20 -20.63 32.56
C THR A 17 24.49 -19.58 31.49
N LEU A 18 25.58 -18.81 31.63
CA LEU A 18 25.98 -17.80 30.65
C LEU A 18 26.35 -18.45 29.31
N ALA A 19 27.07 -19.57 29.33
CA ALA A 19 27.41 -20.33 28.13
C ALA A 19 26.16 -20.89 27.45
N ALA A 20 25.18 -21.39 28.22
CA ALA A 20 23.91 -21.86 27.69
C ALA A 20 23.10 -20.72 27.03
N ILE A 21 23.02 -19.54 27.68
CA ILE A 21 22.35 -18.37 27.10
C ILE A 21 23.07 -17.89 25.84
N ALA A 22 24.40 -17.80 25.86
CA ALA A 22 25.20 -17.38 24.71
C ALA A 22 25.06 -18.33 23.51
N ALA A 23 24.86 -19.63 23.76
CA ALA A 23 24.59 -20.62 22.71
C ALA A 23 23.14 -20.58 22.22
N LEU A 24 22.17 -20.40 23.11
CA LEU A 24 20.75 -20.50 22.79
C LEU A 24 20.15 -19.20 22.25
N ALA A 25 20.65 -18.03 22.63
CA ALA A 25 20.10 -16.75 22.19
C ALA A 25 20.24 -16.51 20.67
N PRO A 26 21.38 -16.81 20.02
CA PRO A 26 21.51 -16.72 18.57
C PRO A 26 20.60 -17.74 17.87
N ILE A 27 20.53 -18.97 18.39
CA ILE A 27 19.68 -20.03 17.84
C ILE A 27 18.21 -19.61 17.93
N ALA A 28 17.77 -19.09 19.07
CA ALA A 28 16.42 -18.58 19.25
C ALA A 28 16.15 -17.38 18.32
N TYR A 29 17.12 -16.49 18.10
CA TYR A 29 16.98 -15.36 17.17
C TYR A 29 16.85 -15.80 15.71
N TYR A 30 17.65 -16.77 15.26
CA TYR A 30 17.62 -17.28 13.88
C TYR A 30 16.49 -18.29 13.62
N LEU A 31 16.05 -19.03 14.65
CA LEU A 31 14.92 -19.95 14.57
C LEU A 31 13.59 -19.29 14.93
N TYR A 32 13.59 -18.06 15.47
CA TYR A 32 12.35 -17.32 15.63
C TYR A 32 11.77 -17.15 14.23
N PRO A 33 10.59 -17.74 13.94
CA PRO A 33 10.01 -17.59 12.63
C PRO A 33 9.83 -16.10 12.40
N SER A 34 10.43 -15.56 11.33
CA SER A 34 10.01 -14.27 10.84
C SER A 34 8.52 -14.39 10.59
N GLN A 35 7.67 -13.81 11.46
CA GLN A 35 6.23 -13.78 11.22
C GLN A 35 6.03 -13.33 9.78
N SER A 36 5.38 -14.17 8.96
CA SER A 36 5.14 -13.86 7.56
C SER A 36 4.50 -12.47 7.53
N GLN A 37 5.18 -11.50 6.90
CA GLN A 37 4.71 -10.11 6.89
C GLN A 37 3.25 -10.03 6.40
N ASP A 38 2.88 -10.96 5.51
CA ASP A 38 1.56 -11.24 4.92
C ASP A 38 0.38 -11.28 5.90
N SER A 39 0.58 -11.61 7.18
CA SER A 39 -0.52 -11.72 8.15
C SER A 39 -0.71 -10.51 9.05
N THR A 40 0.05 -9.43 8.84
CA THR A 40 -0.08 -8.23 9.70
C THR A 40 -1.41 -7.51 9.46
N LYS A 41 -1.92 -6.84 10.51
CA LYS A 41 -3.10 -5.95 10.38
C LYS A 41 -2.91 -4.88 9.30
N HIS A 42 -1.67 -4.43 9.14
CA HIS A 42 -1.29 -3.46 8.12
C HIS A 42 -1.57 -3.96 6.70
N LEU A 43 -1.10 -5.17 6.36
CA LEU A 43 -1.37 -5.75 5.05
C LEU A 43 -2.85 -6.12 4.87
N GLN A 44 -3.56 -6.52 5.93
CA GLN A 44 -5.01 -6.74 5.85
C GLN A 44 -5.75 -5.45 5.49
N THR A 45 -5.44 -4.33 6.14
CA THR A 45 -6.03 -3.02 5.86
C THR A 45 -5.63 -2.51 4.48
N PHE A 46 -4.38 -2.68 4.07
CA PHE A 46 -3.93 -2.36 2.72
C PHE A 46 -4.68 -3.16 1.65
N ASN A 47 -4.78 -4.48 1.82
CA ASN A 47 -5.52 -5.35 0.90
C ASN A 47 -7.00 -4.96 0.83
N HIS A 48 -7.61 -4.62 1.97
CA HIS A 48 -8.97 -4.09 1.98
C HIS A 48 -9.07 -2.76 1.21
N PHE A 49 -8.13 -1.84 1.42
CA PHE A 49 -8.08 -0.56 0.73
C PHE A 49 -7.97 -0.72 -0.80
N ILE A 50 -7.03 -1.52 -1.31
CA ILE A 50 -6.89 -1.72 -2.77
C ILE A 50 -8.09 -2.47 -3.36
N ASN A 51 -8.69 -3.40 -2.62
CA ASN A 51 -9.89 -4.11 -3.06
C ASN A 51 -11.12 -3.19 -3.11
N SER A 52 -11.17 -2.12 -2.31
CA SER A 52 -12.26 -1.16 -2.36
C SER A 52 -12.38 -0.45 -3.72
N TYR A 53 -11.30 -0.37 -4.52
CA TYR A 53 -11.36 0.19 -5.87
C TYR A 53 -12.33 -0.58 -6.78
N SER A 54 -12.48 -1.89 -6.61
CA SER A 54 -13.40 -2.70 -7.41
C SER A 54 -14.88 -2.51 -7.06
N THR A 55 -15.17 -1.73 -6.03
CA THR A 55 -16.55 -1.40 -5.70
C THR A 55 -17.09 -0.23 -6.53
N LEU A 56 -16.23 0.52 -7.22
CA LEU A 56 -16.55 1.76 -7.92
C LEU A 56 -17.31 2.78 -7.02
N ARG A 57 -17.04 2.75 -5.71
CA ARG A 57 -17.65 3.65 -4.72
C ARG A 57 -16.58 4.46 -4.01
N PRO A 58 -16.50 5.79 -4.21
CA PRO A 58 -15.46 6.61 -3.57
C PRO A 58 -15.46 6.54 -2.04
N GLN A 59 -16.63 6.32 -1.42
CA GLN A 59 -16.75 6.20 0.03
C GLN A 59 -16.06 4.92 0.57
N ALA A 60 -16.01 3.85 -0.24
CA ALA A 60 -15.34 2.61 0.15
C ALA A 60 -13.81 2.80 0.28
N LEU A 61 -13.20 3.65 -0.55
CA LEU A 61 -11.76 3.95 -0.52
C LEU A 61 -11.31 4.65 0.78
N THR A 62 -12.25 5.27 1.49
CA THR A 62 -11.96 6.14 2.63
C THR A 62 -12.64 5.67 3.91
N THR A 63 -13.24 4.47 3.90
CA THR A 63 -13.93 3.89 5.06
C THR A 63 -12.99 3.76 6.27
N ASN A 64 -11.74 3.37 6.03
CA ASN A 64 -10.72 3.23 7.06
C ASN A 64 -9.75 4.44 7.10
N ALA A 65 -10.04 5.54 6.42
CA ALA A 65 -9.17 6.72 6.45
C ALA A 65 -9.16 7.39 7.83
N THR A 66 -8.04 7.97 8.24
CA THR A 66 -7.98 8.86 9.41
C THR A 66 -8.66 10.19 9.09
N ARG A 67 -8.98 10.97 10.13
CA ARG A 67 -9.60 12.31 9.95
C ARG A 67 -8.72 13.23 9.11
N ASP A 68 -7.41 13.16 9.32
CA ASP A 68 -6.43 14.05 8.71
C ASP A 68 -5.74 13.38 7.50
N PHE A 69 -6.49 12.52 6.80
CA PHE A 69 -5.99 11.77 5.65
C PHE A 69 -5.53 12.68 4.51
N THR A 70 -4.45 12.27 3.85
CA THR A 70 -3.87 12.97 2.69
C THR A 70 -3.59 12.03 1.52
N HIS A 71 -3.86 12.51 0.31
CA HIS A 71 -3.53 11.85 -0.95
C HIS A 71 -2.64 12.75 -1.80
N THR A 72 -1.52 12.23 -2.31
CA THR A 72 -0.60 12.99 -3.18
C THR A 72 -0.19 12.17 -4.38
N SER A 73 -0.37 12.72 -5.58
CA SER A 73 0.13 12.15 -6.84
C SER A 73 1.59 12.55 -7.08
N LEU A 74 2.38 11.62 -7.60
CA LEU A 74 3.76 11.77 -8.06
C LEU A 74 3.82 11.35 -9.55
N PRO A 75 4.79 11.82 -10.35
CA PRO A 75 5.97 12.62 -9.97
C PRO A 75 5.65 14.07 -9.56
N ALA A 76 6.48 14.66 -8.69
CA ALA A 76 6.24 15.99 -8.10
C ALA A 76 6.25 17.12 -9.14
N GLU A 77 6.91 16.89 -10.28
CA GLU A 77 6.97 17.73 -11.45
C GLU A 77 5.59 18.04 -12.04
N LEU A 78 4.58 17.20 -11.78
CA LEU A 78 3.19 17.46 -12.19
C LEU A 78 2.53 18.57 -11.34
N ASN A 79 3.15 18.98 -10.22
CA ASN A 79 2.70 20.06 -9.33
C ASN A 79 1.22 19.94 -8.88
N LEU A 80 0.81 18.71 -8.59
CA LEU A 80 -0.58 18.37 -8.27
C LEU A 80 -0.89 18.62 -6.80
N PRO A 81 -2.07 19.17 -6.47
CA PRO A 81 -2.40 19.48 -5.09
C PRO A 81 -2.55 18.21 -4.27
N THR A 82 -2.13 18.27 -3.01
CA THR A 82 -2.49 17.23 -2.04
C THR A 82 -3.98 17.28 -1.76
N ARG A 83 -4.66 16.15 -1.95
CA ARG A 83 -6.11 16.01 -1.76
C ARG A 83 -6.39 15.53 -0.33
N SER A 84 -7.34 16.16 0.35
CA SER A 84 -7.95 15.62 1.57
C SER A 84 -9.03 14.59 1.20
N ILE A 85 -9.73 14.02 2.18
CA ILE A 85 -10.75 12.97 1.94
C ILE A 85 -11.77 13.37 0.87
N GLN A 86 -12.33 14.58 0.96
CA GLN A 86 -13.44 14.98 0.09
C GLN A 86 -12.96 15.19 -1.37
N PRO A 87 -11.91 15.99 -1.65
CA PRO A 87 -11.36 16.09 -2.99
C PRO A 87 -10.83 14.75 -3.55
N PHE A 88 -10.31 13.87 -2.70
CA PHE A 88 -9.90 12.52 -3.13
C PHE A 88 -11.09 11.68 -3.59
N ARG A 89 -12.23 11.73 -2.88
CA ARG A 89 -13.46 11.04 -3.28
C ARG A 89 -14.03 11.60 -4.58
N GLU A 90 -14.03 12.91 -4.73
CA GLU A 90 -14.50 13.57 -5.96
C GLU A 90 -13.64 13.17 -7.16
N HIS A 91 -12.31 13.20 -7.00
CA HIS A 91 -11.40 12.71 -8.04
C HIS A 91 -11.63 11.22 -8.36
N ALA A 92 -11.77 10.37 -7.34
CA ALA A 92 -12.05 8.95 -7.54
C ALA A 92 -13.39 8.71 -8.25
N GLN A 93 -14.40 9.54 -8.01
CA GLN A 93 -15.67 9.45 -8.73
C GLN A 93 -15.47 9.67 -10.23
N VAL A 94 -14.75 10.72 -10.61
CA VAL A 94 -14.46 11.02 -12.03
C VAL A 94 -13.72 9.86 -12.70
N ILE A 95 -12.77 9.23 -12.00
CA ILE A 95 -12.10 8.03 -12.51
C ILE A 95 -13.11 6.89 -12.65
N PHE A 96 -13.90 6.58 -11.64
CA PHE A 96 -14.86 5.47 -11.65
C PHE A 96 -15.94 5.62 -12.73
N ASP A 97 -16.33 6.83 -13.06
CA ASP A 97 -17.26 7.16 -14.14
C ASP A 97 -16.75 6.75 -15.54
N ILE A 98 -15.46 6.44 -15.69
CA ILE A 98 -14.89 5.92 -16.95
C ILE A 98 -15.11 4.41 -17.08
N PHE A 99 -15.32 3.71 -15.97
CA PHE A 99 -15.13 2.27 -15.88
C PHE A 99 -16.38 1.51 -15.45
N LYS A 100 -16.64 0.40 -16.14
CA LYS A 100 -17.65 -0.59 -15.77
C LYS A 100 -17.13 -1.56 -14.73
N ASP A 101 -15.85 -1.87 -14.81
CA ASP A 101 -15.08 -2.52 -13.76
C ASP A 101 -13.72 -1.83 -13.64
N PHE A 102 -13.20 -1.74 -12.43
CA PHE A 102 -11.90 -1.15 -12.15
C PHE A 102 -11.23 -1.95 -11.03
N GLN A 103 -9.94 -2.18 -11.11
CA GLN A 103 -9.21 -2.91 -10.10
C GLN A 103 -7.80 -2.37 -9.95
N VAL A 104 -7.28 -2.55 -8.73
CA VAL A 104 -5.89 -2.27 -8.36
C VAL A 104 -5.31 -3.58 -7.87
N VAL A 105 -4.39 -4.15 -8.63
CA VAL A 105 -3.84 -5.49 -8.37
C VAL A 105 -2.31 -5.40 -8.26
N PRO A 106 -1.71 -5.87 -7.16
CA PRO A 106 -0.27 -5.95 -7.07
C PRO A 106 0.32 -6.84 -8.16
N GLN A 107 1.38 -6.37 -8.81
CA GLN A 107 2.11 -7.12 -9.82
C GLN A 107 2.93 -8.25 -9.17
N ASP A 108 3.49 -9.14 -10.00
CA ASP A 108 4.45 -10.16 -9.55
C ASP A 108 5.79 -9.50 -9.15
N ASP A 109 6.44 -10.01 -8.11
CA ASP A 109 7.73 -9.51 -7.63
C ASP A 109 8.95 -10.09 -8.38
N GLY A 110 8.73 -10.98 -9.35
CA GLY A 110 9.77 -11.71 -10.07
C GLY A 110 10.29 -12.96 -9.33
N HIS A 111 9.75 -13.25 -8.15
CA HIS A 111 10.20 -14.31 -7.25
C HIS A 111 9.04 -15.23 -6.79
N GLY A 112 7.89 -15.17 -7.46
CA GLY A 112 6.71 -15.99 -7.16
C GLY A 112 5.82 -15.41 -6.06
N GLY A 113 6.03 -14.15 -5.68
CA GLY A 113 5.24 -13.39 -4.73
C GLY A 113 4.56 -12.18 -5.36
N LYS A 114 3.86 -11.40 -4.53
CA LYS A 114 3.31 -10.10 -4.93
C LYS A 114 4.34 -9.02 -4.65
N ALA A 115 4.45 -8.03 -5.53
CA ALA A 115 5.30 -6.85 -5.38
C ALA A 115 4.74 -5.88 -4.32
N VAL A 116 4.62 -6.35 -3.08
CA VAL A 116 4.10 -5.66 -1.90
C VAL A 116 5.12 -5.77 -0.78
N HIS A 117 5.51 -4.65 -0.19
CA HIS A 117 6.46 -4.59 0.92
C HIS A 117 5.89 -3.77 2.07
N PHE A 118 5.93 -4.31 3.28
CA PHE A 118 5.54 -3.60 4.49
C PHE A 118 6.75 -3.18 5.33
N SER A 119 6.97 -1.86 5.45
CA SER A 119 7.97 -1.27 6.32
C SER A 119 7.38 -1.01 7.71
N ARG A 120 7.85 -1.75 8.72
CA ARG A 120 7.43 -1.61 10.13
C ARG A 120 7.87 -0.28 10.73
N ASP A 121 9.05 0.23 10.35
CA ASP A 121 9.60 1.47 10.91
C ASP A 121 8.76 2.70 10.57
N THR A 122 8.10 2.65 9.41
CA THR A 122 7.32 3.76 8.87
C THR A 122 5.82 3.49 8.83
N ASN A 123 5.40 2.28 9.24
CA ASN A 123 4.04 1.75 9.07
C ASN A 123 3.50 1.92 7.65
N THR A 124 4.37 1.76 6.64
CA THR A 124 4.02 2.01 5.24
C THR A 124 4.04 0.72 4.43
N VAL A 125 2.98 0.49 3.68
CA VAL A 125 2.93 -0.56 2.65
C VAL A 125 3.24 0.08 1.30
N VAL A 126 4.24 -0.46 0.62
CA VAL A 126 4.63 -0.07 -0.73
C VAL A 126 4.22 -1.18 -1.69
N ALA A 127 3.52 -0.86 -2.76
CA ALA A 127 3.06 -1.85 -3.73
C ALA A 127 3.22 -1.36 -5.16
N HIS A 128 3.81 -2.19 -6.02
CA HIS A 128 3.76 -1.99 -7.46
C HIS A 128 2.48 -2.64 -7.99
N CYS A 129 1.58 -1.82 -8.55
CA CYS A 129 0.25 -2.23 -8.95
C CYS A 129 0.01 -2.00 -10.43
N LYS A 130 -0.74 -2.91 -11.04
CA LYS A 130 -1.50 -2.67 -12.26
C LYS A 130 -2.89 -2.13 -11.88
N MET A 131 -3.34 -1.09 -12.56
CA MET A 131 -4.55 -0.33 -12.20
C MET A 131 -5.37 -0.06 -13.45
N GLY A 132 -6.68 -0.32 -13.41
CA GLY A 132 -7.54 -0.16 -14.59
C GLY A 132 -8.67 -1.17 -14.67
N GLY A 133 -9.32 -1.23 -15.82
CA GLY A 133 -10.40 -2.17 -16.09
C GLY A 133 -11.15 -1.86 -17.37
N LYS A 134 -12.37 -2.40 -17.49
CA LYS A 134 -13.24 -2.24 -18.66
C LYS A 134 -13.90 -0.88 -18.66
N VAL A 135 -13.88 -0.25 -19.82
CA VAL A 135 -14.51 1.05 -20.04
C VAL A 135 -16.04 0.92 -20.00
N ASP A 136 -16.70 1.85 -19.32
CA ASP A 136 -18.16 1.97 -19.36
C ASP A 136 -18.61 2.82 -20.55
N LYS A 137 -18.91 2.15 -21.66
CA LYS A 137 -19.40 2.81 -22.88
C LYS A 137 -20.77 3.48 -22.71
N ASP A 138 -21.52 3.15 -21.65
CA ASP A 138 -22.86 3.70 -21.41
C ASP A 138 -22.77 5.03 -20.63
N HIS A 139 -21.60 5.35 -20.06
CA HIS A 139 -21.31 6.63 -19.40
C HIS A 139 -20.57 7.60 -20.33
N GLU A 140 -20.78 8.92 -20.17
CA GLU A 140 -20.22 9.96 -21.06
C GLU A 140 -18.68 9.86 -21.20
N LEU A 141 -17.96 9.74 -20.09
CA LEU A 141 -16.50 9.66 -20.10
C LEU A 141 -15.99 8.35 -20.72
N GLY A 142 -16.63 7.22 -20.42
CA GLY A 142 -16.24 5.95 -21.02
C GLY A 142 -16.61 5.85 -22.50
N ALA A 143 -17.71 6.49 -22.93
CA ALA A 143 -18.08 6.59 -24.34
C ALA A 143 -16.99 7.31 -25.17
N GLN A 144 -16.37 8.37 -24.65
CA GLN A 144 -15.25 9.06 -25.32
C GLN A 144 -14.06 8.12 -25.59
N LEU A 145 -13.74 7.21 -24.67
CA LEU A 145 -12.72 6.19 -24.91
C LEU A 145 -13.20 5.13 -25.92
N ALA A 146 -14.46 4.73 -25.83
CA ALA A 146 -15.05 3.73 -26.73
C ALA A 146 -15.09 4.22 -28.19
N GLU A 147 -15.26 5.52 -28.45
CA GLU A 147 -15.16 6.13 -29.78
C GLU A 147 -13.78 5.93 -30.42
N SER A 148 -12.73 5.86 -29.60
CA SER A 148 -11.37 5.51 -30.02
C SER A 148 -11.10 4.00 -30.07
N HIS A 149 -12.16 3.17 -30.04
CA HIS A 149 -12.09 1.70 -29.96
C HIS A 149 -11.36 1.16 -28.71
N ILE A 150 -11.29 1.96 -27.64
CA ILE A 150 -10.70 1.54 -26.37
C ILE A 150 -11.79 0.94 -25.49
N THR A 151 -11.76 -0.38 -25.33
CA THR A 151 -12.73 -1.11 -24.49
C THR A 151 -12.20 -1.41 -23.09
N GLU A 152 -10.89 -1.29 -22.89
CA GLU A 152 -10.22 -1.44 -21.59
C GLU A 152 -9.11 -0.41 -21.47
N TRP A 153 -8.89 0.09 -20.27
CA TRP A 153 -7.78 0.97 -19.96
C TRP A 153 -7.00 0.45 -18.76
N TRP A 154 -5.69 0.29 -18.92
CA TRP A 154 -4.77 -0.19 -17.90
C TRP A 154 -3.53 0.70 -17.82
N THR A 155 -3.12 0.99 -16.60
CA THR A 155 -1.88 1.68 -16.26
C THR A 155 -1.15 0.93 -15.14
N GLU A 156 0.05 1.39 -14.81
CA GLU A 156 0.82 0.92 -13.67
C GLU A 156 1.18 2.09 -12.76
N GLY A 157 1.41 1.77 -11.49
CA GLY A 157 1.83 2.75 -10.50
C GLY A 157 2.39 2.11 -9.24
N VAL A 158 3.09 2.91 -8.45
CA VAL A 158 3.60 2.52 -7.13
C VAL A 158 2.82 3.25 -6.06
N LEU A 159 2.12 2.49 -5.21
CA LEU A 159 1.39 3.01 -4.07
C LEU A 159 2.28 2.99 -2.83
N PHE A 160 2.27 4.09 -2.07
CA PHE A 160 2.85 4.22 -0.74
C PHE A 160 1.71 4.52 0.23
N VAL A 161 1.21 3.50 0.90
CA VAL A 161 0.08 3.59 1.82
C VAL A 161 0.59 3.60 3.25
N LYS A 162 0.58 4.75 3.89
CA LYS A 162 0.93 4.90 5.30
C LYS A 162 -0.29 4.55 6.14
N LEU A 163 -0.09 3.68 7.13
CA LEU A 163 -1.12 3.22 8.03
C LEU A 163 -0.86 3.71 9.46
N SER A 164 -1.90 3.73 10.28
CA SER A 164 -1.79 3.99 11.71
C SER A 164 -0.94 2.93 12.39
N LYS A 165 -0.38 3.25 13.57
CA LYS A 165 0.51 2.33 14.32
C LYS A 165 -0.12 0.96 14.63
N ASP A 166 -1.44 0.91 14.78
CA ASP A 166 -2.20 -0.33 15.01
C ASP A 166 -2.58 -1.07 13.70
N GLY A 167 -2.24 -0.48 12.56
CA GLY A 167 -2.52 -0.99 11.22
C GLY A 167 -4.00 -0.95 10.81
N GLN A 168 -4.88 -0.27 11.56
CA GLN A 168 -6.32 -0.30 11.29
C GLN A 168 -6.81 0.81 10.35
N ARG A 169 -6.06 1.90 10.23
CA ARG A 169 -6.47 3.10 9.49
C ARG A 169 -5.45 3.52 8.46
N VAL A 170 -5.92 4.10 7.36
CA VAL A 170 -5.10 4.72 6.33
C VAL A 170 -4.84 6.18 6.69
N GLU A 171 -3.59 6.53 6.93
CA GLU A 171 -3.17 7.90 7.25
C GLU A 171 -2.88 8.71 5.98
N SER A 172 -2.18 8.13 5.02
CA SER A 172 -1.91 8.81 3.76
C SER A 172 -1.64 7.84 2.63
N VAL A 173 -1.89 8.30 1.42
CA VAL A 173 -1.60 7.60 0.18
C VAL A 173 -0.75 8.52 -0.67
N ARG A 174 0.41 8.03 -1.10
CA ARG A 174 1.15 8.64 -2.21
C ARG A 174 1.17 7.66 -3.36
N GLU A 175 0.98 8.16 -4.57
CA GLU A 175 0.91 7.33 -5.76
C GLU A 175 1.89 7.85 -6.79
N PHE A 176 2.81 7.01 -7.25
CA PHE A 176 3.65 7.30 -8.41
C PHE A 176 3.03 6.66 -9.64
N MET A 177 2.47 7.47 -10.53
CA MET A 177 1.77 6.99 -11.71
C MET A 177 2.69 6.94 -12.93
N HIS A 178 2.37 6.05 -13.88
CA HIS A 178 2.94 6.08 -15.21
C HIS A 178 2.48 7.35 -15.98
N SER A 179 3.25 8.42 -15.86
CA SER A 179 2.89 9.77 -16.31
C SER A 179 2.42 9.85 -17.77
N LYS A 180 3.08 9.16 -18.71
CA LYS A 180 2.67 9.16 -20.13
C LYS A 180 1.28 8.54 -20.36
N LYS A 181 0.87 7.59 -19.50
CA LYS A 181 -0.45 6.95 -19.60
C LYS A 181 -1.51 7.85 -19.00
N ALA A 182 -1.22 8.46 -17.85
CA ALA A 182 -2.07 9.51 -17.29
C ALA A 182 -2.29 10.65 -18.29
N GLU A 183 -1.23 11.15 -18.94
CA GLU A 183 -1.31 12.18 -19.97
C GLU A 183 -2.13 11.73 -21.20
N GLU A 184 -1.92 10.51 -21.69
CA GLU A 184 -2.73 9.95 -22.78
C GLU A 184 -4.23 9.91 -22.41
N LEU A 185 -4.55 9.48 -21.18
CA LEU A 185 -5.94 9.45 -20.70
C LEU A 185 -6.53 10.86 -20.58
N HIS A 186 -5.76 11.83 -20.07
CA HIS A 186 -6.16 13.24 -20.00
C HIS A 186 -6.54 13.79 -21.39
N ILE A 187 -5.68 13.55 -22.38
CA ILE A 187 -5.87 14.03 -23.75
C ILE A 187 -7.13 13.40 -24.37
N ARG A 188 -7.31 12.08 -24.20
CA ARG A 188 -8.45 11.36 -24.77
C ARG A 188 -9.79 11.73 -24.14
N LEU A 189 -9.76 12.18 -22.90
CA LEU A 189 -10.94 12.67 -22.17
C LEU A 189 -11.09 14.18 -22.25
N HIS A 190 -10.42 14.84 -23.21
CA HIS A 190 -10.46 16.29 -23.44
C HIS A 190 -10.22 17.13 -22.18
N GLY A 191 -9.40 16.62 -21.27
CA GLY A 191 -9.04 17.27 -20.01
C GLY A 191 -10.01 17.05 -18.85
N ALA A 192 -11.03 16.19 -18.99
CA ALA A 192 -11.99 15.92 -17.91
C ALA A 192 -11.37 15.26 -16.67
N VAL A 193 -10.20 14.64 -16.80
CA VAL A 193 -9.46 14.01 -15.70
C VAL A 193 -8.18 14.77 -15.42
N GLU A 194 -8.12 15.46 -14.29
CA GLU A 194 -6.87 15.99 -13.74
C GLU A 194 -6.20 14.93 -12.87
N PHE A 195 -4.94 14.61 -13.16
CA PHE A 195 -4.16 13.60 -12.45
C PHE A 195 -3.54 14.17 -11.18
#